data_AF-A0A4U2YQV1-F1
#
_entry.id   AF-A0A4U2YQV1-F1
#
_cell.length_a   1.000
_cell.length_b   1.000
_cell.length_c   1.000
_cell.angle_alpha   90.00
_cell.angle_beta   90.00
_cell.angle_gamma   90.00
#
_symmetry.space_group_name_H-M   'P 1'
#
loop_
_entity.id
_entity.type
_entity.pdbx_description
1 polymer ?
#
loop_
_entity_poly.entity_id
_entity_poly.type
_entity_poly.pdbx_seq_one_letter_code
_entity_poly.pdbx_strand_id
1 'polypeptide(L)'
;MSRKNNTYSNELKLEVVQAYLAGEESMQVIATKYEIRNVSQVKAWVKKFKEIESIEAFNRLPSTGSGAKGVKNPLKGKRVHFKDVEEERDYYRAQVEYLKKQYPNL
;
A
#
# COMPACT_ATOMS: atom_id res chain seq x y z
N MET A 1 -8.11 -8.01 -27.31
CA MET A 1 -6.72 -7.50 -27.28
C MET A 1 -6.18 -7.57 -25.86
N SER A 2 -5.05 -8.23 -25.63
CA SER A 2 -4.45 -8.37 -24.28
C SER A 2 -3.82 -7.04 -23.82
N ARG A 3 -4.19 -6.54 -22.64
CA ARG A 3 -3.56 -5.36 -22.04
C ARG A 3 -2.18 -5.77 -21.52
N LYS A 4 -1.12 -5.45 -22.27
CA LYS A 4 0.27 -5.63 -21.81
C LYS A 4 0.59 -4.59 -20.74
N ASN A 5 1.03 -5.01 -19.56
CA ASN A 5 1.47 -4.08 -18.52
C ASN A 5 2.86 -3.53 -18.88
N ASN A 6 3.01 -2.20 -18.96
CA ASN A 6 4.33 -1.58 -19.10
C ASN A 6 5.04 -1.58 -17.75
N THR A 7 6.30 -1.99 -17.76
CA THR A 7 7.18 -1.88 -16.60
C THR A 7 7.97 -0.59 -16.76
N TYR A 8 7.85 0.30 -15.77
CA TYR A 8 8.58 1.56 -15.71
C TYR A 8 9.71 1.44 -14.69
N SER A 9 10.91 1.93 -15.02
CA SER A 9 12.05 1.99 -14.11
C SER A 9 11.76 2.95 -12.95
N ASN A 10 12.48 2.83 -11.84
CA ASN A 10 12.29 3.71 -10.69
C ASN A 10 12.77 5.13 -10.97
N GLU A 11 13.83 5.29 -11.74
CA GLU A 11 14.36 6.58 -12.18
C GLU A 11 13.32 7.36 -12.99
N LEU A 12 12.67 6.71 -13.98
CA LEU A 12 11.62 7.35 -14.77
C LEU A 12 10.43 7.79 -13.89
N LYS A 13 10.01 6.95 -12.93
CA LYS A 13 8.93 7.32 -11.99
C LYS A 13 9.31 8.51 -11.14
N LEU A 14 10.58 8.60 -10.72
CA LEU A 14 11.08 9.73 -9.93
C LEU A 14 11.03 11.02 -10.75
N GLU A 15 11.54 10.97 -11.99
CA GLU A 15 11.54 12.12 -12.89
C GLU A 15 10.12 12.64 -13.15
N VAL A 16 9.18 11.73 -13.41
CA VAL A 16 7.75 12.04 -13.60
C VAL A 16 7.15 12.74 -12.38
N VAL A 17 7.49 12.28 -11.16
CA VAL A 17 6.99 12.90 -9.93
C VAL A 17 7.65 14.26 -9.70
N GLN A 18 8.95 14.39 -9.94
CA GLN A 18 9.65 15.66 -9.82
C GLN A 18 9.10 16.71 -10.79
N ALA A 19 8.85 16.34 -12.05
CA ALA A 19 8.19 17.21 -13.02
C ALA A 19 6.81 17.67 -12.55
N TYR A 20 6.04 16.78 -11.92
CA TYR A 20 4.74 17.15 -11.32
C TYR A 20 4.90 18.08 -10.11
N LEU A 21 5.89 17.86 -9.25
CA LEU A 21 6.14 18.69 -8.07
C LEU A 21 6.71 20.07 -8.41
N ALA A 22 7.46 20.18 -9.51
CA ALA A 22 7.91 21.46 -10.06
C ALA A 22 6.74 22.34 -10.51
N GLY A 23 5.56 21.76 -10.75
CA GLY A 23 4.33 22.48 -11.06
C GLY A 23 4.26 23.04 -12.48
N GLU A 24 5.16 22.61 -13.37
CA GLU A 24 5.24 23.11 -14.75
C GLU A 24 4.10 22.58 -15.64
N GLU A 25 3.63 21.36 -15.39
CA GLU A 25 2.73 20.65 -16.30
C GLU A 25 1.64 19.87 -15.54
N SER A 26 0.48 19.67 -16.19
CA SER A 26 -0.58 18.84 -15.64
C SER A 26 -0.21 17.34 -15.71
N MET A 27 -0.82 16.50 -14.86
CA MET A 27 -0.56 15.05 -14.90
C MET A 27 -0.85 14.41 -16.25
N GLN A 28 -1.78 14.96 -17.04
CA GLN A 28 -2.09 14.48 -18.38
C GLN A 28 -0.94 14.77 -19.34
N VAL A 29 -0.43 15.99 -19.33
CA VAL A 29 0.70 16.41 -20.18
C VAL A 29 1.96 15.61 -19.82
N ILE A 30 2.24 15.45 -18.53
CA ILE A 30 3.35 14.62 -18.03
C ILE A 30 3.18 13.17 -18.49
N ALA A 31 1.98 12.60 -18.36
CA ALA A 31 1.74 11.23 -18.82
C ALA A 31 2.00 11.08 -20.33
N THR A 32 1.60 12.06 -21.15
CA THR A 32 1.88 12.06 -22.59
C THR A 32 3.38 12.19 -22.87
N LYS A 33 4.08 13.12 -22.20
CA LYS A 33 5.52 13.39 -22.37
C LYS A 33 6.39 12.19 -22.05
N TYR A 34 6.04 11.44 -21.00
CA TYR A 34 6.76 10.26 -20.54
C TYR A 34 6.17 8.93 -21.05
N GLU A 35 5.28 8.97 -22.05
CA GLU A 35 4.62 7.80 -22.66
C GLU A 35 3.98 6.85 -21.62
N ILE A 36 3.41 7.44 -20.57
CA ILE A 36 2.69 6.73 -19.53
C ILE A 36 1.28 6.47 -20.01
N ARG A 37 0.95 5.18 -20.14
CA ARG A 37 -0.34 4.75 -20.69
C ARG A 37 -1.53 5.27 -19.90
N ASN A 38 -1.40 5.43 -18.58
CA ASN A 38 -2.51 5.83 -17.72
C ASN A 38 -2.09 6.91 -16.72
N VAL A 39 -2.77 8.05 -16.76
CA VAL A 39 -2.62 9.18 -15.82
C VAL A 39 -2.81 8.74 -14.35
N SER A 40 -3.62 7.72 -14.11
CA SER A 40 -3.79 7.13 -12.76
C SER A 40 -2.49 6.56 -12.19
N GLN A 41 -1.56 6.12 -13.04
CA GLN A 41 -0.24 5.66 -12.60
C GLN A 41 0.60 6.82 -12.07
N VAL A 42 0.60 7.96 -12.78
CA VAL A 42 1.26 9.20 -12.33
C VAL A 42 0.72 9.62 -10.96
N LYS A 43 -0.62 9.66 -10.81
CA LYS A 43 -1.26 9.99 -9.53
C LYS A 43 -0.83 9.05 -8.40
N ALA A 44 -0.75 7.75 -8.66
CA ALA A 44 -0.30 6.77 -7.67
C ALA A 44 1.18 6.95 -7.28
N TRP A 45 2.04 7.29 -8.24
CA TRP A 45 3.47 7.55 -7.98
C TRP A 45 3.67 8.82 -7.16
N VAL A 46 3.00 9.92 -7.53
CA VAL A 46 3.02 11.18 -6.76
C VAL A 46 2.55 10.95 -5.33
N LYS A 47 1.45 10.21 -5.15
CA LYS A 47 0.93 9.89 -3.81
C LYS A 47 1.97 9.13 -2.97
N LYS A 48 2.55 8.07 -3.52
CA LYS A 48 3.57 7.28 -2.82
C LYS A 48 4.81 8.08 -2.47
N PHE A 49 5.25 8.94 -3.40
CA PHE A 49 6.40 9.80 -3.17
C PHE A 49 6.11 10.84 -2.08
N LYS A 50 4.91 11.41 -2.01
CA LYS A 50 4.53 12.30 -0.91
C LYS A 50 4.45 11.60 0.47
N GLU A 51 4.22 10.30 0.50
CA GLU A 51 4.16 9.53 1.75
C GLU A 51 5.55 9.11 2.27
N ILE A 52 6.50 8.87 1.37
CA ILE A 52 7.82 8.28 1.69
C ILE A 52 8.97 9.27 1.45
N GLU A 53 8.75 10.28 0.60
CA GLU A 53 9.71 11.31 0.16
C GLU A 53 11.06 10.78 -0.38
N SER A 54 11.07 9.53 -0.84
CA SER A 54 12.28 8.85 -1.34
C SER A 54 11.98 7.98 -2.56
N ILE A 55 13.00 7.72 -3.40
CA ILE A 55 12.91 6.83 -4.57
C ILE A 55 12.52 5.39 -4.18
N GLU A 56 12.77 5.01 -2.93
CA GLU A 56 12.32 3.73 -2.36
C GLU A 56 10.80 3.56 -2.39
N ALA A 57 10.04 4.66 -2.51
CA ALA A 57 8.59 4.64 -2.68
C ALA A 57 8.12 3.83 -3.91
N PHE A 58 8.98 3.72 -4.92
CA PHE A 58 8.69 3.02 -6.17
C PHE A 58 9.12 1.57 -6.19
N ASN A 59 9.94 1.16 -5.22
CA ASN A 59 10.28 -0.24 -5.05
C ASN A 59 8.98 -1.03 -4.87
N ARG A 60 8.94 -2.24 -5.44
CA ARG A 60 7.86 -3.19 -5.12
C ARG A 60 7.99 -3.50 -3.64
N LEU A 61 7.32 -2.72 -2.81
CA LEU A 61 7.03 -3.13 -1.46
C LEU A 61 6.29 -4.47 -1.60
N PRO A 62 6.69 -5.54 -0.88
CA PRO A 62 5.96 -6.80 -0.91
C PRO A 62 4.49 -6.47 -0.70
N SER A 63 3.64 -7.00 -1.58
CA SER A 63 2.19 -6.76 -1.63
C SER A 63 1.60 -7.05 -0.25
N THR A 64 1.64 -6.06 0.62
CA THR A 64 0.86 -5.99 1.84
C THR A 64 -0.36 -5.22 1.37
N GLY A 65 -1.41 -5.98 1.04
CA GLY A 65 -2.71 -5.41 0.74
C GLY A 65 -3.04 -4.36 1.79
N SER A 66 -3.69 -3.30 1.34
CA SER A 66 -4.52 -2.40 2.15
C SER A 66 -4.63 -2.77 3.63
N GLY A 67 -3.85 -2.10 4.49
CA GLY A 67 -4.02 -2.13 5.93
C GLY A 67 -2.74 -2.41 6.71
N ALA A 68 -2.08 -1.34 7.15
CA ALA A 68 -1.16 -1.27 8.28
C ALA A 68 -0.02 -2.32 8.32
N LYS A 69 1.21 -1.87 8.03
CA LYS A 69 2.40 -2.55 8.55
C LYS A 69 2.34 -2.50 10.09
N GLY A 70 2.39 -3.66 10.76
CA GLY A 70 2.70 -3.68 12.18
C GLY A 70 2.32 -4.91 12.99
N VAL A 71 1.24 -5.65 12.65
CA VAL A 71 0.86 -6.86 13.39
C VAL A 71 0.25 -7.87 12.42
N LYS A 72 0.91 -9.03 12.25
CA LYS A 72 0.33 -10.19 11.57
C LYS A 72 -0.76 -10.80 12.45
N ASN A 73 -1.91 -10.13 12.58
CA ASN A 73 -3.02 -10.65 13.36
C ASN A 73 -3.49 -11.98 12.72
N PRO A 74 -3.37 -13.14 13.39
CA PRO A 74 -3.64 -14.47 12.78
C PRO A 74 -5.08 -14.66 12.29
N LEU A 75 -5.95 -13.71 12.59
CA LEU A 75 -7.40 -13.76 12.42
C LEU A 75 -7.90 -12.72 11.41
N LYS A 76 -7.02 -11.92 10.77
CA LYS A 76 -7.44 -10.86 9.84
C LYS A 76 -7.93 -11.47 8.53
N GLY A 77 -9.22 -11.31 8.25
CA GLY A 77 -9.87 -11.77 7.01
C GLY A 77 -10.80 -12.98 7.15
N LYS A 78 -10.90 -13.60 8.34
CA LYS A 78 -11.92 -14.63 8.61
C LYS A 78 -13.12 -13.99 9.32
N ARG A 79 -14.30 -14.00 8.69
CA ARG A 79 -15.57 -13.74 9.41
C ARG A 79 -15.85 -14.96 10.29
N VAL A 80 -15.67 -14.82 11.60
CA VAL A 80 -15.99 -15.87 12.56
C VAL A 80 -17.44 -15.68 13.01
N HIS A 81 -18.24 -16.74 12.97
CA HIS A 81 -19.58 -16.77 13.54
C HIS A 81 -19.56 -17.74 14.71
N PHE A 82 -19.65 -17.19 15.93
CA PHE A 82 -19.66 -17.98 17.16
C PHE A 82 -21.04 -18.61 17.35
N LYS A 83 -21.07 -19.89 17.74
CA LYS A 83 -22.33 -20.59 18.03
C LYS A 83 -22.75 -20.44 19.48
N ASP A 84 -21.80 -20.08 20.34
CA ASP A 84 -21.96 -19.98 21.80
C ASP A 84 -21.11 -18.82 22.36
N VAL A 85 -21.57 -18.23 23.47
CA VAL A 85 -20.96 -17.07 24.12
C VAL A 85 -19.63 -17.43 24.79
N GLU A 86 -19.48 -18.68 25.24
CA GLU A 86 -18.22 -19.15 25.81
C GLU A 86 -17.11 -19.25 24.77
N GLU A 87 -17.44 -19.68 23.56
CA GLU A 87 -16.51 -19.76 22.42
C GLU A 87 -16.04 -18.37 21.98
N GLU A 88 -16.93 -17.38 22.03
CA GLU A 88 -16.62 -15.96 21.78
C GLU A 88 -15.67 -15.39 22.85
N ARG A 89 -15.93 -15.67 24.14
CA ARG A 89 -15.06 -15.22 25.24
C ARG A 89 -13.65 -15.79 25.13
N ASP A 90 -13.55 -17.08 24.82
CA ASP A 90 -12.26 -17.76 24.68
C ASP A 90 -11.51 -17.28 23.43
N TYR A 91 -12.22 -16.97 22.35
CA TYR A 91 -11.66 -16.29 21.17
C TYR A 91 -11.05 -14.92 21.52
N TYR A 92 -11.79 -14.07 22.24
CA TYR A 92 -11.28 -12.75 22.63
C TYR A 92 -10.11 -12.84 23.61
N ARG A 93 -10.12 -13.83 24.51
CA ARG A 93 -9.00 -14.09 25.42
C ARG A 93 -7.73 -14.42 24.63
N ALA A 94 -7.81 -15.33 23.66
CA ALA A 94 -6.69 -15.69 22.81
C ALA A 94 -6.17 -14.49 21.99
N GLN A 95 -7.07 -13.59 21.55
CA GLN A 95 -6.68 -12.35 20.86
C GLN A 95 -5.89 -11.42 21.78
N VAL A 96 -6.37 -11.19 23.01
CA VAL A 96 -5.69 -10.33 24.00
C VAL A 96 -4.34 -10.93 24.38
N GLU A 97 -4.27 -12.24 24.58
CA GLU A 97 -3.02 -12.93 24.93
C GLU A 97 -1.98 -12.81 23.81
N TYR A 98 -2.40 -13.00 22.56
CA TYR A 98 -1.52 -12.79 21.40
C TYR A 98 -0.96 -11.35 21.37
N LEU A 99 -1.80 -10.35 21.65
CA LEU A 99 -1.37 -8.94 21.68
C LEU A 99 -0.41 -8.65 22.83
N LYS A 100 -0.70 -9.14 24.05
CA LYS A 100 0.18 -9.00 25.21
C LYS A 100 1.55 -9.64 24.99
N LYS A 101 1.61 -10.77 24.29
CA LYS A 101 2.87 -11.44 23.95
C LYS A 101 3.72 -10.66 22.94
N GLN A 102 3.11 -9.89 22.04
CA GLN A 102 3.83 -9.05 21.09
C GLN A 102 4.21 -7.67 21.68
N TYR A 103 3.46 -7.18 22.67
CA TYR A 103 3.68 -5.91 23.35
C TYR A 103 3.76 -6.13 24.86
N PRO A 104 4.93 -6.55 25.39
CA PRO A 104 5.08 -6.86 26.82
C PRO A 104 4.98 -5.62 27.74
N ASN A 105 4.93 -4.42 27.15
CA ASN A 105 4.87 -3.14 27.86
C ASN A 105 3.50 -2.44 27.75
N LEU A 106 2.44 -3.19 27.38
CA LEU A 106 1.05 -2.73 27.33
C LEU A 106 0.27 -3.28 28.53
#